data_AF-A0A7K4IIC2-F1
#
_entry.id   AF-A0A7K4IIC2-F1
#
_cell.length_a   1.000
_cell.length_b   1.000
_cell.length_c   1.000
_cell.angle_alpha   90.00
_cell.angle_beta   90.00
_cell.angle_gamma   90.00
#
_symmetry.space_group_name_H-M   'P 1'
#
loop_
_entity.id
_entity.type
_entity.pdbx_description
1 polymer ?
#
loop_
_entity_poly.entity_id
_entity_poly.type
_entity_poly.pdbx_seq_one_letter_code
_entity_poly.pdbx_strand_id
1 'polypeptide(L)'
;MKAILNKKAFSIFVATIFLISVLAVPVVLAVPKPVSKYNPYAKGNGQAGKSNIAYLYLVEKNPADWTIVPDGAWGKMKYNLAGPTFDYVFNGHGLDMGMSYSLIYYPEPQNMWPWPMIVIASGLADSDGNIHLAGSYDFEQDLTDAKIWLVLSDDIVGGSLSGWSPTEYLFEYDLINYDDMDVSDDGVGDGLD
;
A
#
# COMPACT_ATOMS: atom_id res chain seq x y z
N MET A 1 -20.78 -68.96 34.33
CA MET A 1 -20.38 -67.70 33.66
C MET A 1 -20.04 -68.06 32.21
N LYS A 2 -20.87 -67.67 31.25
CA LYS A 2 -20.79 -68.11 29.84
C LYS A 2 -19.72 -67.31 29.09
N ALA A 3 -18.70 -67.99 28.57
CA ALA A 3 -17.79 -67.44 27.57
C ALA A 3 -18.47 -67.60 26.19
N ILE A 4 -18.77 -66.48 25.54
CA ILE A 4 -19.17 -66.41 24.13
C ILE A 4 -18.10 -65.57 23.44
N LEU A 5 -17.12 -66.25 22.83
CA LEU A 5 -16.10 -65.62 21.99
C LEU A 5 -16.61 -65.68 20.53
N ASN A 6 -16.87 -64.52 19.94
CA ASN A 6 -17.44 -64.39 18.61
C ASN A 6 -16.35 -64.61 17.54
N LYS A 7 -16.53 -65.63 16.69
CA LYS A 7 -15.73 -65.87 15.49
C LYS A 7 -16.26 -65.00 14.36
N LYS A 8 -15.51 -63.98 13.95
CA LYS A 8 -15.53 -63.51 12.56
C LYS A 8 -14.09 -63.48 12.03
N ALA A 9 -13.93 -64.22 10.95
CA ALA A 9 -12.67 -64.49 10.29
C ALA A 9 -12.30 -63.36 9.32
N PHE A 10 -10.99 -63.33 9.00
CA PHE A 10 -10.40 -62.96 7.72
C PHE A 10 -10.46 -61.48 7.31
N SER A 11 -9.30 -60.82 7.25
CA SER A 11 -8.67 -60.53 5.96
C SER A 11 -7.37 -59.71 6.07
N ILE A 12 -6.32 -60.30 5.48
CA ILE A 12 -5.33 -59.65 4.60
C ILE A 12 -4.27 -58.75 5.25
N PHE A 13 -3.09 -59.33 5.41
CA PHE A 13 -1.80 -58.63 5.40
C PHE A 13 -1.52 -58.18 3.96
N VAL A 14 -1.53 -56.88 3.69
CA VAL A 14 -0.79 -56.30 2.55
C VAL A 14 0.08 -55.19 3.10
N ALA A 15 1.38 -55.45 3.08
CA ALA A 15 2.43 -54.49 3.39
C ALA A 15 2.41 -53.37 2.35
N THR A 16 2.00 -52.16 2.74
CA THR A 16 2.20 -50.96 1.93
C THR A 16 3.64 -50.49 2.08
N ILE A 17 4.42 -50.71 1.03
CA ILE A 17 5.77 -50.20 0.84
C ILE A 17 5.67 -48.67 0.69
N PHE A 18 6.20 -47.92 1.65
CA PHE A 18 6.51 -46.49 1.46
C PHE A 18 7.77 -46.38 0.60
N LEU A 19 7.59 -46.10 -0.69
CA LEU A 19 8.68 -45.65 -1.56
C LEU A 19 8.53 -44.14 -1.77
N ILE A 20 9.04 -43.35 -0.82
CA ILE A 20 9.16 -41.90 -0.98
C ILE A 20 10.39 -41.68 -1.87
N SER A 21 10.13 -41.51 -3.17
CA SER A 21 11.11 -40.99 -4.12
C SER A 21 11.38 -39.52 -3.79
N VAL A 22 12.44 -39.25 -3.02
CA VAL A 22 12.98 -37.90 -2.88
C VAL A 22 13.73 -37.56 -4.17
N LEU A 23 13.04 -36.90 -5.10
CA LEU A 23 13.72 -36.19 -6.17
C LEU A 23 14.43 -35.00 -5.53
N ALA A 24 15.75 -35.11 -5.37
CA ALA A 24 16.59 -33.95 -5.13
C ALA A 24 16.54 -33.08 -6.39
N VAL A 25 15.60 -32.15 -6.44
CA VAL A 25 15.64 -31.07 -7.42
C VAL A 25 16.85 -30.22 -7.06
N PRO A 26 17.81 -29.99 -7.96
CA PRO A 26 18.86 -29.03 -7.68
C PRO A 26 18.17 -27.67 -7.47
N VAL A 27 18.21 -27.19 -6.22
CA VAL A 27 17.92 -25.79 -5.93
C VAL A 27 19.02 -24.99 -6.60
N VAL A 28 18.73 -24.49 -7.79
CA VAL A 28 19.53 -23.45 -8.41
C VAL A 28 19.34 -22.24 -7.52
N LEU A 29 20.30 -21.99 -6.62
CA LEU A 29 20.39 -20.71 -5.94
C LEU A 29 20.62 -19.67 -7.03
N ALA A 30 19.57 -18.94 -7.39
CA ALA A 30 19.71 -17.74 -8.19
C ALA A 30 20.67 -16.83 -7.43
N VAL A 31 21.89 -16.66 -7.95
CA VAL A 31 22.78 -15.59 -7.48
C VAL A 31 21.99 -14.30 -7.69
N PRO A 32 21.70 -13.51 -6.65
CA PRO A 32 20.95 -12.29 -6.83
C PRO A 32 21.68 -11.43 -7.86
N LYS A 33 20.91 -11.04 -8.88
CA LYS A 33 21.14 -9.85 -9.71
C LYS A 33 21.85 -8.79 -8.85
N PRO A 34 23.08 -8.28 -9.09
CA PRO A 34 23.50 -7.07 -8.40
C PRO A 34 22.41 -6.04 -8.62
N VAL A 35 21.71 -5.66 -7.55
CA VAL A 35 20.60 -4.71 -7.64
C VAL A 35 21.20 -3.44 -8.21
N SER A 36 20.74 -3.09 -9.41
CA SER A 36 21.09 -1.83 -10.03
C SER A 36 20.78 -0.72 -9.03
N LYS A 37 21.78 0.08 -8.65
CA LYS A 37 21.61 1.29 -7.82
C LYS A 37 20.76 2.37 -8.51
N TYR A 38 20.25 2.10 -9.72
CA TYR A 38 19.28 2.94 -10.37
C TYR A 38 17.91 2.72 -9.74
N ASN A 39 17.53 3.62 -8.85
CA ASN A 39 16.16 3.75 -8.39
C ASN A 39 15.40 4.65 -9.39
N PRO A 40 14.58 4.11 -10.32
CA PRO A 40 13.87 4.92 -11.29
C PRO A 40 12.88 5.90 -10.64
N TYR A 41 12.43 5.62 -9.41
CA TYR A 41 11.44 6.40 -8.68
C TYR A 41 12.01 7.74 -8.16
N ALA A 42 13.33 7.81 -7.88
CA ALA A 42 13.99 9.05 -7.46
C ALA A 42 13.97 10.13 -8.55
N LYS A 43 14.05 9.71 -9.83
CA LYS A 43 14.13 10.62 -10.98
C LYS A 43 12.72 11.01 -11.43
N GLY A 44 12.10 11.94 -10.72
CA GLY A 44 10.79 12.50 -11.07
C GLY A 44 9.83 12.61 -9.90
N ASN A 45 10.34 12.61 -8.67
CA ASN A 45 9.63 12.95 -7.44
C ASN A 45 9.87 14.43 -7.06
N GLY A 46 8.94 15.03 -6.34
CA GLY A 46 9.00 16.43 -5.89
C GLY A 46 8.55 17.45 -6.94
N GLN A 47 8.87 18.72 -6.68
CA GLN A 47 8.45 19.87 -7.48
C GLN A 47 9.02 19.82 -8.91
N ALA A 48 8.15 20.08 -9.89
CA ALA A 48 8.51 20.21 -11.28
C ALA A 48 8.98 21.63 -11.60
N GLY A 49 10.29 21.86 -11.52
CA GLY A 49 10.90 23.16 -11.81
C GLY A 49 10.42 24.23 -10.83
N LYS A 50 9.84 25.32 -11.34
CA LYS A 50 9.23 26.41 -10.55
C LYS A 50 7.69 26.42 -10.63
N SER A 51 7.09 25.32 -11.05
CA SER A 51 5.64 25.23 -11.20
C SER A 51 4.96 24.89 -9.88
N ASN A 52 3.66 25.16 -9.79
CA ASN A 52 2.79 24.66 -8.72
C ASN A 52 2.43 23.18 -8.92
N ILE A 53 3.33 22.37 -9.49
CA ILE A 53 3.10 20.95 -9.74
C ILE A 53 4.25 20.18 -9.11
N ALA A 54 3.89 19.12 -8.41
CA ALA A 54 4.81 18.13 -7.91
C ALA A 54 4.36 16.72 -8.31
N TYR A 55 5.29 15.80 -8.16
CA TYR A 55 5.06 14.39 -8.43
C TYR A 55 5.45 13.56 -7.21
N LEU A 56 4.63 12.58 -6.86
CA LEU A 56 4.92 11.60 -5.82
C LEU A 56 4.89 10.20 -6.42
N TYR A 57 5.93 9.41 -6.23
CA TYR A 57 5.84 7.96 -6.44
C TYR A 57 5.29 7.28 -5.19
N LEU A 58 4.35 6.36 -5.39
CA LEU A 58 3.96 5.37 -4.39
C LEU A 58 4.55 4.03 -4.81
N VAL A 59 5.10 3.28 -3.88
CA VAL A 59 5.85 2.04 -4.16
C VAL A 59 5.53 0.97 -3.13
N GLU A 60 5.52 -0.27 -3.57
CA GLU A 60 5.50 -1.42 -2.69
C GLU A 60 6.78 -1.46 -1.83
N LYS A 61 6.62 -1.71 -0.54
CA LYS A 61 7.73 -1.83 0.42
C LYS A 61 7.63 -3.15 1.18
N ASN A 62 8.77 -3.78 1.42
CA ASN A 62 8.84 -4.99 2.24
C ASN A 62 8.57 -4.62 3.72
N PRO A 63 7.49 -5.11 4.36
CA PRO A 63 7.14 -4.74 5.73
C PRO A 63 8.15 -5.18 6.79
N ALA A 64 9.08 -6.07 6.45
CA ALA A 64 10.14 -6.49 7.38
C ALA A 64 11.24 -5.43 7.55
N ASP A 65 11.54 -4.64 6.51
CA ASP A 65 12.70 -3.75 6.49
C ASP A 65 12.47 -2.39 5.79
N TRP A 66 11.26 -2.14 5.28
CA TRP A 66 10.89 -0.94 4.51
C TRP A 66 11.73 -0.65 3.28
N THR A 67 12.44 -1.66 2.76
CA THR A 67 13.07 -1.56 1.45
C THR A 67 12.01 -1.59 0.35
N ILE A 68 12.26 -0.85 -0.73
CA ILE A 68 11.39 -0.87 -1.91
C ILE A 68 11.53 -2.22 -2.59
N VAL A 69 10.39 -2.84 -2.92
CA VAL A 69 10.37 -4.12 -3.65
C VAL A 69 10.76 -3.87 -5.12
N PRO A 70 11.88 -4.45 -5.61
CA PRO A 70 12.27 -4.29 -7.01
C PRO A 70 11.22 -4.89 -7.95
N ASP A 71 10.84 -4.14 -8.98
CA ASP A 71 9.81 -4.52 -9.96
C ASP A 71 8.42 -4.80 -9.33
N GLY A 72 8.20 -4.38 -8.08
CA GLY A 72 6.92 -4.48 -7.39
C GLY A 72 5.88 -3.48 -7.92
N ALA A 73 4.69 -3.53 -7.31
CA ALA A 73 3.61 -2.60 -7.63
C ALA A 73 4.04 -1.15 -7.34
N TRP A 74 3.54 -0.21 -8.15
CA TRP A 74 3.89 1.20 -8.01
C TRP A 74 2.83 2.11 -8.61
N GLY A 75 2.90 3.39 -8.27
CA GLY A 75 2.09 4.41 -8.90
C GLY A 75 2.77 5.76 -8.91
N LYS A 76 2.29 6.65 -9.78
CA LYS A 76 2.75 8.02 -9.86
C LYS A 76 1.58 8.97 -9.72
N MET A 77 1.67 9.82 -8.70
CA MET A 77 0.78 10.94 -8.49
C MET A 77 1.40 12.20 -9.06
N LYS A 78 0.60 13.00 -9.74
CA LYS A 78 0.82 14.43 -9.98
C LYS A 78 -0.13 15.18 -9.05
N TYR A 79 0.36 16.21 -8.37
CA TYR A 79 -0.48 17.05 -7.50
C TYR A 79 -0.03 18.52 -7.53
N ASN A 80 -0.87 19.43 -7.06
CA ASN A 80 -0.50 20.82 -6.84
C ASN A 80 0.21 21.03 -5.50
N LEU A 81 1.17 21.94 -5.45
CA LEU A 81 1.87 22.27 -4.19
C LEU A 81 1.09 23.26 -3.32
N ALA A 82 0.19 24.03 -3.93
CA ALA A 82 -0.65 25.00 -3.25
C ALA A 82 -2.00 25.17 -3.99
N GLY A 83 -3.05 25.51 -3.26
CA GLY A 83 -4.37 25.84 -3.80
C GLY A 83 -5.43 25.88 -2.70
N PRO A 84 -6.68 26.22 -3.02
CA PRO A 84 -7.81 26.00 -2.09
C PRO A 84 -8.23 24.52 -2.00
N THR A 85 -7.71 23.68 -2.90
CA THR A 85 -7.93 22.24 -2.90
C THR A 85 -6.70 21.49 -3.38
N PHE A 86 -6.51 20.29 -2.85
CA PHE A 86 -5.50 19.34 -3.28
C PHE A 86 -5.96 18.63 -4.55
N ASP A 87 -5.54 19.14 -5.69
CA ASP A 87 -5.82 18.61 -7.03
C ASP A 87 -4.79 17.55 -7.39
N TYR A 88 -5.26 16.34 -7.71
CA TYR A 88 -4.37 15.21 -7.99
C TYR A 88 -4.81 14.36 -9.18
N VAL A 89 -3.82 13.70 -9.76
CA VAL A 89 -3.99 12.60 -10.72
C VAL A 89 -3.00 11.50 -10.37
N PHE A 90 -3.52 10.35 -9.96
CA PHE A 90 -2.77 9.16 -9.62
C PHE A 90 -2.99 8.06 -10.65
N ASN A 91 -1.90 7.43 -11.08
CA ASN A 91 -1.92 6.24 -11.93
C ASN A 91 -1.10 5.14 -11.23
N GLY A 92 -1.76 4.04 -10.87
CA GLY A 92 -1.14 2.86 -10.27
C GLY A 92 -1.02 1.72 -11.28
N HIS A 93 -0.05 0.84 -11.06
CA HIS A 93 0.35 -0.25 -11.94
C HIS A 93 0.81 -1.47 -11.13
N GLY A 94 0.53 -2.66 -11.64
CA GLY A 94 0.94 -3.92 -11.01
C GLY A 94 0.15 -4.28 -9.75
N LEU A 95 -1.05 -3.70 -9.58
CA LEU A 95 -1.95 -4.01 -8.48
C LEU A 95 -2.72 -5.32 -8.72
N ASP A 96 -3.24 -5.93 -7.65
CA ASP A 96 -4.12 -7.08 -7.76
C ASP A 96 -5.43 -6.73 -8.50
N MET A 97 -5.70 -7.47 -9.57
CA MET A 97 -6.80 -7.22 -10.50
C MET A 97 -8.17 -7.35 -9.81
N GLY A 98 -9.06 -6.39 -10.07
CA GLY A 98 -10.42 -6.39 -9.52
C GLY A 98 -10.52 -6.03 -8.04
N MET A 99 -9.39 -5.75 -7.37
CA MET A 99 -9.38 -5.29 -5.99
C MET A 99 -9.71 -3.80 -5.91
N SER A 100 -10.42 -3.42 -4.85
CA SER A 100 -10.72 -2.02 -4.54
C SER A 100 -9.58 -1.41 -3.73
N TYR A 101 -9.10 -0.26 -4.19
CA TYR A 101 -8.07 0.52 -3.53
C TYR A 101 -8.57 1.91 -3.20
N SER A 102 -8.05 2.46 -2.12
CA SER A 102 -8.28 3.83 -1.68
C SER A 102 -6.97 4.58 -1.60
N LEU A 103 -6.92 5.76 -2.22
CA LEU A 103 -5.84 6.73 -2.03
C LEU A 103 -6.16 7.51 -0.77
N ILE A 104 -5.20 7.55 0.17
CA ILE A 104 -5.43 8.06 1.51
C ILE A 104 -4.36 9.07 1.90
N TYR A 105 -4.75 10.04 2.71
CA TYR A 105 -3.82 10.77 3.57
C TYR A 105 -3.77 10.07 4.93
N TYR A 106 -2.56 9.76 5.38
CA TYR A 106 -2.30 9.13 6.67
C TYR A 106 -1.65 10.15 7.61
N PRO A 107 -2.42 10.74 8.55
CA PRO A 107 -1.88 11.70 9.52
C PRO A 107 -0.86 11.06 10.44
N GLU A 108 0.16 11.80 10.84
CA GLU A 108 1.15 11.42 11.86
C GLU A 108 1.20 12.50 12.95
N PRO A 109 1.50 12.15 14.22
CA PRO A 109 1.81 10.82 14.73
C PRO A 109 0.56 9.98 15.02
N GLN A 110 0.71 8.66 14.94
CA GLN A 110 -0.36 7.71 15.27
C GLN A 110 -0.05 7.00 16.58
N ASN A 111 -0.96 7.05 17.54
CA ASN A 111 -0.73 6.54 18.90
C ASN A 111 -1.76 5.49 19.37
N MET A 112 -2.81 5.25 18.58
CA MET A 112 -3.86 4.28 18.91
C MET A 112 -4.36 3.58 17.66
N TRP A 113 -4.50 2.25 17.74
CA TRP A 113 -5.12 1.43 16.71
C TRP A 113 -6.64 1.31 16.94
N PRO A 114 -7.49 1.33 15.89
CA PRO A 114 -7.15 1.49 14.47
C PRO A 114 -6.72 2.92 14.13
N TRP A 115 -5.90 3.06 13.09
CA TRP A 115 -5.31 4.35 12.76
C TRP A 115 -6.27 5.24 11.97
N PRO A 116 -6.71 6.40 12.49
CA PRO A 116 -7.52 7.34 11.72
C PRO A 116 -6.78 7.81 10.47
N MET A 117 -7.53 8.00 9.39
CA MET A 117 -7.00 8.44 8.11
C MET A 117 -8.08 9.18 7.31
N ILE A 118 -7.69 9.80 6.19
CA ILE A 118 -8.61 10.47 5.28
C ILE A 118 -8.58 9.77 3.92
N VAL A 119 -9.74 9.33 3.44
CA VAL A 119 -9.89 8.80 2.07
C VAL A 119 -10.02 9.97 1.10
N ILE A 120 -9.08 10.08 0.17
CA ILE A 120 -9.02 11.13 -0.85
C ILE A 120 -9.77 10.66 -2.12
N ALA A 121 -9.57 9.39 -2.50
CA ALA A 121 -10.24 8.75 -3.63
C ALA A 121 -10.33 7.24 -3.42
N SER A 122 -11.18 6.58 -4.20
CA SER A 122 -11.21 5.12 -4.29
C SER A 122 -11.55 4.67 -5.70
N GLY A 123 -11.13 3.46 -6.07
CA GLY A 123 -11.42 2.86 -7.36
C GLY A 123 -11.00 1.39 -7.42
N LEU A 124 -11.38 0.74 -8.52
CA LEU A 124 -11.03 -0.66 -8.78
C LEU A 124 -9.81 -0.73 -9.68
N ALA A 125 -8.87 -1.62 -9.35
CA ALA A 125 -7.83 -2.02 -10.29
C ALA A 125 -8.47 -2.83 -11.44
N ASP A 126 -8.11 -2.49 -12.68
CA ASP A 126 -8.62 -3.15 -13.87
C ASP A 126 -8.00 -4.56 -14.09
N SER A 127 -8.34 -5.19 -15.21
CA SER A 127 -7.84 -6.52 -15.57
C SER A 127 -6.34 -6.56 -15.87
N ASP A 128 -5.70 -5.41 -16.03
CA ASP A 128 -4.26 -5.28 -16.27
C ASP A 128 -3.52 -4.84 -14.99
N GLY A 129 -4.23 -4.75 -13.85
CA GLY A 129 -3.67 -4.32 -12.57
C GLY A 129 -3.38 -2.82 -12.53
N ASN A 130 -4.07 -2.01 -13.34
CA ASN A 130 -3.93 -0.57 -13.37
C ASN A 130 -5.10 0.11 -12.66
N ILE A 131 -4.83 1.28 -12.07
CA ILE A 131 -5.87 2.14 -11.51
C ILE A 131 -5.60 3.59 -11.89
N HIS A 132 -6.67 4.33 -12.19
CA HIS A 132 -6.61 5.77 -12.42
C HIS A 132 -7.56 6.48 -11.45
N LEU A 133 -7.00 7.36 -10.62
CA LEU A 133 -7.73 8.16 -9.66
C LEU A 133 -7.42 9.63 -9.92
N ALA A 134 -8.43 10.45 -10.12
CA ALA A 134 -8.25 11.89 -10.31
C ALA A 134 -9.36 12.63 -9.58
N GLY A 135 -9.01 13.76 -8.97
CA GLY A 135 -9.95 14.52 -8.18
C GLY A 135 -9.31 15.73 -7.53
N SER A 136 -10.08 16.29 -6.60
CA SER A 136 -9.77 17.46 -5.79
C SER A 136 -10.29 17.17 -4.40
N TYR A 137 -9.48 17.42 -3.37
CA TYR A 137 -9.87 17.25 -1.97
C TYR A 137 -9.52 18.51 -1.19
N ASP A 138 -10.47 19.01 -0.40
CA ASP A 138 -10.25 20.14 0.49
C ASP A 138 -9.80 19.59 1.85
N PHE A 139 -8.54 19.89 2.24
CA PHE A 139 -8.00 19.43 3.51
C PHE A 139 -8.36 20.37 4.67
N GLU A 140 -8.82 21.58 4.37
CA GLU A 140 -9.05 22.67 5.33
C GLU A 140 -7.82 22.96 6.22
N GLN A 141 -6.61 22.60 5.74
CA GLN A 141 -5.34 22.77 6.45
C GLN A 141 -4.13 22.53 5.54
N ASP A 142 -3.02 23.19 5.88
CA ASP A 142 -1.70 22.88 5.34
C ASP A 142 -1.28 21.45 5.69
N LEU A 143 -0.62 20.79 4.74
CA LEU A 143 0.04 19.51 4.96
C LEU A 143 1.55 19.71 4.98
N THR A 144 2.18 19.31 6.09
CA THR A 144 3.64 19.30 6.23
C THR A 144 4.13 17.88 6.46
N ASP A 145 5.15 17.46 5.70
CA ASP A 145 5.76 16.13 5.80
C ASP A 145 4.72 15.00 5.78
N ALA A 146 3.68 15.17 4.97
CA ALA A 146 2.50 14.31 4.95
C ALA A 146 2.72 13.03 4.16
N LYS A 147 2.03 11.97 4.58
CA LYS A 147 2.06 10.64 3.97
C LYS A 147 0.82 10.39 3.14
N ILE A 148 1.03 10.00 1.89
CA ILE A 148 -0.03 9.56 0.98
C ILE A 148 0.21 8.10 0.65
N TRP A 149 -0.79 7.25 0.86
CA TRP A 149 -0.71 5.81 0.57
C TRP A 149 -1.84 5.38 -0.36
N LEU A 150 -1.62 4.27 -1.06
CA LEU A 150 -2.70 3.48 -1.66
C LEU A 150 -2.87 2.21 -0.84
N VAL A 151 -4.06 1.99 -0.29
CA VAL A 151 -4.38 0.84 0.56
C VAL A 151 -5.57 0.07 0.00
N LEU A 152 -5.76 -1.19 0.41
CA LEU A 152 -6.99 -1.92 0.12
C LEU A 152 -8.18 -1.24 0.79
N SER A 153 -9.26 -1.00 0.05
CA SER A 153 -10.45 -0.36 0.60
C SER A 153 -11.09 -1.18 1.72
N ASP A 154 -10.99 -2.51 1.64
CA ASP A 154 -11.56 -3.43 2.65
C ASP A 154 -10.83 -3.36 4.01
N ASP A 155 -9.61 -2.84 4.04
CA ASP A 155 -8.88 -2.62 5.29
C ASP A 155 -9.32 -1.33 6.01
N ILE A 156 -10.25 -0.57 5.43
CA ILE A 156 -10.77 0.68 5.99
C ILE A 156 -12.13 0.42 6.63
N VAL A 157 -12.23 0.71 7.92
CA VAL A 157 -13.48 0.59 8.68
C VAL A 157 -13.70 1.86 9.50
N GLY A 158 -14.85 2.51 9.30
CA GLY A 158 -15.22 3.69 10.09
C GLY A 158 -14.26 4.87 10.00
N GLY A 159 -13.60 5.07 8.85
CA GLY A 159 -12.61 6.14 8.65
C GLY A 159 -11.24 5.84 9.27
N SER A 160 -10.98 4.60 9.65
CA SER A 160 -9.69 4.16 10.18
C SER A 160 -9.17 2.94 9.43
N LEU A 161 -7.85 2.89 9.24
CA LEU A 161 -7.17 1.69 8.76
C LEU A 161 -7.21 0.65 9.90
N SER A 162 -8.06 -0.36 9.71
CA SER A 162 -8.40 -1.40 10.68
C SER A 162 -7.97 -2.81 10.23
N GLY A 163 -7.60 -2.96 8.96
CA GLY A 163 -6.82 -4.08 8.46
C GLY A 163 -5.37 -3.66 8.21
N TRP A 164 -4.48 -4.64 8.04
CA TRP A 164 -3.06 -4.39 7.79
C TRP A 164 -2.51 -5.42 6.80
N SER A 165 -2.50 -5.02 5.53
CA SER A 165 -2.05 -5.84 4.39
C SER A 165 -0.93 -5.12 3.65
N PRO A 166 0.21 -4.81 4.30
CA PRO A 166 1.22 -3.90 3.77
C PRO A 166 1.92 -4.38 2.49
N THR A 167 1.87 -5.68 2.19
CA THR A 167 2.37 -6.21 0.92
C THR A 167 1.48 -5.84 -0.26
N GLU A 168 0.22 -5.46 0.00
CA GLU A 168 -0.77 -5.04 -1.00
C GLU A 168 -0.87 -3.52 -1.13
N TYR A 169 -0.07 -2.77 -0.37
CA TYR A 169 -0.15 -1.31 -0.31
C TYR A 169 0.97 -0.66 -1.11
N LEU A 170 0.71 0.56 -1.57
CA LEU A 170 1.75 1.45 -2.09
C LEU A 170 1.99 2.59 -1.10
N PHE A 171 3.22 2.67 -0.60
CA PHE A 171 3.65 3.70 0.34
C PHE A 171 4.36 4.83 -0.39
N GLU A 172 4.34 6.02 0.20
CA GLU A 172 5.05 7.19 -0.26
C GLU A 172 6.55 6.91 -0.44
N TYR A 173 7.08 7.29 -1.59
CA TYR A 173 8.53 7.30 -1.81
C TYR A 173 9.19 8.39 -0.96
N ASP A 174 8.52 9.52 -0.83
CA ASP A 174 8.95 10.71 -0.09
C ASP A 174 7.73 11.37 0.55
N LEU A 175 7.96 12.21 1.54
CA LEU A 175 6.90 13.00 2.17
C LEU A 175 6.48 14.16 1.24
N ILE A 176 5.25 14.65 1.40
CA ILE A 176 4.75 15.80 0.64
C ILE A 176 4.47 17.00 1.53
N ASN A 177 4.54 18.18 0.91
CA ASN A 177 4.00 19.42 1.47
C ASN A 177 2.91 19.95 0.52
N TYR A 178 1.86 20.53 1.11
CA TYR A 178 0.77 21.21 0.41
C TYR A 178 0.32 22.43 1.23
N ASP A 179 0.20 23.57 0.58
CA ASP A 179 -0.18 24.88 1.14
C ASP A 179 -1.64 25.19 0.78
N ASP A 180 -2.51 25.19 1.78
CA ASP A 180 -3.93 25.42 1.63
C ASP A 180 -4.24 26.92 1.68
N MET A 181 -4.56 27.49 0.52
CA MET A 181 -4.52 28.93 0.29
C MET A 181 -5.74 29.71 0.80
N ASP A 182 -6.80 29.02 1.23
CA ASP A 182 -8.00 29.68 1.77
C ASP A 182 -8.27 29.37 3.26
N VAL A 183 -7.34 28.66 3.91
CA VAL A 183 -7.28 28.56 5.36
C VAL A 183 -6.84 29.91 5.91
N SER A 184 -7.76 30.63 6.55
CA SER A 184 -7.45 31.91 7.19
C SER A 184 -6.48 31.69 8.35
N ASP A 185 -5.33 32.37 8.33
CA ASP A 185 -4.48 32.57 9.51
C ASP A 185 -5.21 33.51 10.50
N ASP A 186 -6.30 33.05 11.10
CA ASP A 186 -7.11 33.80 12.06
C ASP A 186 -6.45 33.87 13.46
N GLY A 187 -5.15 33.59 13.54
CA GLY A 187 -4.34 33.63 14.75
C GLY A 187 -3.68 34.97 15.08
N VAL A 188 -3.67 35.97 14.19
CA VAL A 188 -3.25 37.33 14.55
C VAL A 188 -4.48 38.17 14.83
N GLY A 189 -5.04 37.97 16.02
CA GLY A 189 -5.79 39.03 16.69
C GLY A 189 -4.87 40.23 16.85
N ASP A 190 -4.98 41.16 15.93
CA ASP A 190 -4.49 42.52 16.04
C ASP A 190 -5.22 43.19 17.21
N GLY A 191 -4.72 42.90 18.40
CA GLY A 191 -4.86 43.80 19.54
C GLY A 191 -4.27 45.15 19.15
N LEU A 192 -5.13 46.03 18.65
CA LEU A 192 -4.91 47.46 18.58
C LEU A 192 -6.17 48.14 19.12
N ASP A 193 -6.06 48.49 20.41
CA ASP A 193 -6.64 49.63 21.15
C ASP A 193 -8.14 49.96 21.03
#